data_AF-A0A2K1IBC6-F1
#
_entry.id   AF-A0A2K1IBC6-F1
#
_cell.length_a   1.000
_cell.length_b   1.000
_cell.length_c   1.000
_cell.angle_alpha   90.00
_cell.angle_beta   90.00
_cell.angle_gamma   90.00
#
_symmetry.space_group_name_H-M   'P 1'
#
loop_
_entity.id
_entity.type
_entity.pdbx_description
1 polymer ?
#
loop_
_entity_poly.entity_id
_entity_poly.type
_entity_poly.pdbx_seq_one_letter_code
_entity_poly.pdbx_strand_id
1 'polypeptide(L)'
;MTPLTMYVGPTPAHVFKDFPRDNQNKLQNGGIVGQGQFLGPESLTFDAQGRGPYTGVSNNRILRYDGPERAWTTSAYTSKNKFALVHLKILH
;
A
#
# COMPACT_ATOMS: atom_id res chain seq x y z
N MET A 1 5.73 40.45 -13.98
CA MET A 1 6.38 39.16 -13.66
C MET A 1 5.31 38.09 -13.69
N THR A 2 5.37 37.15 -14.64
CA THR A 2 4.43 36.03 -14.77
C THR A 2 5.04 34.78 -14.12
N PRO A 3 4.28 33.98 -13.35
CA PRO A 3 4.81 32.75 -12.78
C PRO A 3 5.01 31.71 -13.89
N LEU A 4 6.21 31.16 -13.98
CA LEU A 4 6.51 30.01 -14.83
C LEU A 4 5.82 28.78 -14.23
N THR A 5 4.74 28.32 -14.85
CA THR A 5 4.17 27.02 -14.53
C THR A 5 5.06 25.97 -15.20
N MET A 6 5.80 25.18 -14.41
CA MET A 6 6.53 24.03 -14.95
C MET A 6 5.52 22.96 -15.35
N TYR A 7 5.31 22.78 -16.65
CA TYR A 7 4.56 21.65 -17.20
C TYR A 7 5.42 20.39 -17.10
N VAL A 8 5.03 19.45 -16.23
CA VAL A 8 5.60 18.09 -16.21
C VAL A 8 4.76 17.25 -17.16
N GLY A 9 5.30 16.93 -18.34
CA GLY A 9 4.63 16.07 -19.31
C GLY A 9 4.41 14.66 -18.78
N PRO A 10 3.41 13.91 -19.30
CA PRO A 10 3.19 12.53 -18.92
C PRO A 10 4.42 11.69 -19.25
N THR A 11 4.77 10.77 -18.35
CA THR A 11 5.90 9.86 -18.55
C THR A 11 5.74 9.13 -19.89
N PRO A 12 6.73 9.14 -20.79
CA PRO A 12 6.62 8.47 -22.07
C PRO A 12 6.27 6.99 -21.89
N ALA A 13 5.26 6.50 -22.62
CA ALA A 13 4.77 5.13 -22.49
C ALA A 13 5.86 4.05 -22.64
N HIS A 14 6.95 4.36 -23.37
CA HIS A 14 8.12 3.50 -23.54
C HIS A 14 8.84 3.15 -22.22
N VAL A 15 8.70 3.97 -21.17
CA VAL A 15 9.25 3.66 -19.83
C VAL A 15 8.53 2.46 -19.19
N PHE A 16 7.29 2.17 -19.60
CA PHE A 16 6.54 1.02 -19.09
C PHE A 16 6.77 -0.27 -19.89
N LYS A 17 7.69 -0.28 -20.85
CA LYS A 17 7.90 -1.42 -21.75
C LYS A 17 8.66 -2.57 -21.07
N ASP A 18 9.46 -2.27 -20.05
CA ASP A 18 10.31 -3.23 -19.35
C ASP A 18 9.67 -3.80 -18.07
N PHE A 19 8.37 -3.56 -17.84
CA PHE A 19 7.68 -4.22 -16.73
C PHE A 19 7.60 -5.73 -17.03
N PRO A 20 8.22 -6.58 -16.20
CA PRO A 20 8.19 -8.02 -16.43
C PRO A 20 6.74 -8.50 -16.40
N ARG A 21 6.33 -9.20 -17.46
CA ARG A 21 5.00 -9.81 -17.52
C ARG A 21 4.93 -10.92 -16.46
N ASP A 22 3.88 -10.88 -15.64
CA ASP A 22 3.60 -11.96 -14.69
C ASP A 22 3.01 -13.18 -15.42
N ASN A 23 3.87 -13.97 -16.05
CA ASN A 23 3.47 -15.19 -16.78
C ASN A 23 2.93 -16.29 -15.84
N GLN A 24 3.17 -16.17 -14.54
CA GLN A 24 2.68 -17.10 -13.52
C GLN A 24 1.32 -16.69 -12.96
N ASN A 25 0.84 -15.49 -13.32
CA ASN A 25 -0.46 -14.99 -12.92
C ASN A 25 -0.68 -15.13 -11.40
N LYS A 26 0.32 -14.69 -10.64
CA LYS A 26 0.42 -14.88 -9.19
C LYS A 26 -0.77 -14.30 -8.44
N LEU A 27 -1.42 -13.27 -9.01
CA LEU A 27 -2.64 -12.68 -8.46
C LEU A 27 -3.83 -13.63 -8.54
N GLN A 28 -4.03 -14.33 -9.67
CA GLN A 28 -5.14 -15.30 -9.80
C GLN A 28 -4.88 -16.58 -9.00
N ASN A 29 -3.61 -16.91 -8.78
CA ASN A 29 -3.20 -18.06 -7.95
C ASN A 29 -3.00 -17.70 -6.46
N GLY A 30 -3.32 -16.45 -6.07
CA GLY A 30 -3.21 -15.99 -4.70
C GLY A 30 -4.31 -16.55 -3.81
N GLY A 31 -4.01 -16.78 -2.53
CA GLY A 31 -5.02 -17.13 -1.52
C GLY A 31 -5.66 -15.87 -0.91
N ILE A 32 -6.93 -15.96 -0.52
CA ILE A 32 -7.58 -14.93 0.31
C ILE A 32 -7.16 -15.15 1.76
N VAL A 33 -6.66 -14.09 2.41
CA VAL A 33 -6.23 -14.12 3.81
C VAL A 33 -7.06 -13.11 4.60
N GLY A 34 -7.61 -13.52 5.75
CA GLY A 34 -8.34 -12.64 6.65
C GLY A 34 -9.71 -12.16 6.14
N GLN A 35 -10.39 -13.00 5.36
CA GLN A 35 -11.77 -12.73 4.91
C GLN A 35 -12.68 -12.44 6.11
N GLY A 36 -13.36 -11.28 6.10
CA GLY A 36 -14.25 -10.84 7.17
C GLY A 36 -13.56 -10.36 8.45
N GLN A 37 -12.23 -10.41 8.54
CA GLN A 37 -11.48 -9.98 9.73
C GLN A 37 -11.20 -8.47 9.75
N PHE A 38 -11.30 -7.82 8.59
CA PHE A 38 -11.06 -6.39 8.41
C PHE A 38 -11.86 -5.88 7.21
N LEU A 39 -12.44 -4.69 7.32
CA LEU A 39 -13.06 -4.02 6.18
C LEU A 39 -12.01 -3.14 5.52
N GLY A 40 -11.65 -3.53 4.29
CA GLY A 40 -10.87 -2.75 3.33
C GLY A 40 -9.46 -2.35 3.79
N PRO A 41 -8.40 -2.96 3.26
CA PRO A 41 -7.12 -2.25 3.16
C PRO A 41 -7.29 -1.12 2.13
N GLU A 42 -7.41 0.13 2.58
CA GLU A 42 -7.51 1.28 1.67
C GLU A 42 -6.15 1.61 1.02
N SER A 43 -5.04 1.13 1.59
CA SER A 43 -3.68 1.36 1.09
C SER A 43 -2.69 0.29 1.58
N LEU A 44 -1.58 0.12 0.84
CA LEU A 44 -0.44 -0.73 1.21
C LEU A 44 0.86 0.09 1.15
N THR A 45 1.74 -0.11 2.13
CA THR A 45 3.08 0.48 2.11
C THR A 45 4.13 -0.58 2.46
N PHE A 46 5.31 -0.46 1.88
CA PHE A 46 6.45 -1.32 2.11
C PHE A 46 7.52 -0.49 2.80
N ASP A 47 8.13 -1.05 3.84
CA ASP A 47 9.24 -0.35 4.46
C ASP A 47 10.55 -0.62 3.69
N ALA A 48 11.50 0.31 3.80
CA ALA A 48 12.80 0.20 3.14
C ALA A 48 13.72 -0.87 3.75
N GLN A 49 13.37 -1.38 4.93
CA GLN A 49 14.11 -2.41 5.67
C GLN A 49 13.61 -3.84 5.33
N GLY A 50 12.64 -3.97 4.41
CA GLY A 50 12.05 -5.24 4.01
C GLY A 50 11.01 -5.81 4.99
N ARG A 51 10.52 -5.03 5.96
CA ARG A 51 9.41 -5.42 6.84
C ARG A 51 8.07 -5.05 6.21
N GLY A 52 7.03 -5.81 6.59
CA GLY A 52 5.69 -5.64 6.04
C GLY A 52 5.48 -6.41 4.74
N PRO A 53 4.46 -6.08 3.92
CA PRO A 53 3.75 -4.79 3.84
C PRO A 53 2.88 -4.42 5.03
N TYR A 54 2.53 -3.14 5.13
CA TYR A 54 1.61 -2.57 6.12
C TYR A 54 0.33 -2.06 5.47
N THR A 55 -0.79 -2.14 6.19
CA THR A 55 -2.08 -1.62 5.74
C THR A 55 -2.92 -1.07 6.88
N GLY A 56 -3.65 0.02 6.61
CA GLY A 56 -4.70 0.50 7.51
C GLY A 56 -6.02 -0.22 7.23
N VAL A 57 -6.77 -0.51 8.29
CA VAL A 57 -8.11 -1.14 8.21
C VAL A 57 -9.13 -0.30 8.97
N SER A 58 -10.41 -0.41 8.59
CA SER A 58 -11.49 0.47 9.07
C SER A 58 -11.70 0.51 10.59
N ASN A 59 -11.14 -0.45 11.34
CA ASN A 59 -11.23 -0.50 12.80
C ASN A 59 -10.08 0.21 13.53
N ASN A 60 -9.53 1.26 12.91
CA ASN A 60 -8.45 2.08 13.44
C ASN A 60 -7.17 1.30 13.76
N ARG A 61 -6.90 0.21 13.04
CA ARG A 61 -5.66 -0.57 13.19
C ARG A 61 -4.77 -0.41 11.98
N ILE A 62 -3.47 -0.46 12.24
CA ILE A 62 -2.42 -0.65 11.25
C ILE A 62 -1.94 -2.10 11.40
N LEU A 63 -2.11 -2.89 10.36
CA LEU A 63 -1.65 -4.28 10.28
C LEU A 63 -0.32 -4.35 9.54
N ARG A 64 0.52 -5.32 9.90
CA ARG A 64 1.75 -5.68 9.20
C ARG A 64 1.69 -7.16 8.82
N TYR A 65 2.10 -7.50 7.61
CA TYR A 65 2.28 -8.90 7.23
C TYR A 65 3.64 -9.40 7.72
N ASP A 66 3.62 -10.42 8.59
CA ASP A 66 4.81 -11.01 9.20
C ASP A 66 5.22 -12.35 8.56
N GLY A 67 4.76 -12.59 7.32
CA GLY A 67 5.04 -13.81 6.59
C GLY A 67 4.01 -14.92 6.82
N PRO A 68 4.19 -16.09 6.17
CA PRO A 68 3.18 -17.14 6.10
C PRO A 68 2.80 -17.74 7.47
N GLU A 69 3.75 -17.83 8.40
CA GLU A 69 3.53 -18.44 9.71
C GLU A 69 2.76 -17.55 10.68
N ARG A 70 2.99 -16.23 10.61
CA ARG A 70 2.43 -15.25 11.54
C ARG A 70 1.27 -14.44 10.96
N ALA A 71 1.12 -14.46 9.63
CA ALA A 71 0.10 -13.73 8.89
C ALA A 71 0.05 -12.23 9.25
N TRP A 72 -1.14 -11.64 9.24
CA TRP A 72 -1.36 -10.23 9.57
C TRP A 72 -1.40 -10.01 11.08
N THR A 73 -0.53 -9.15 11.59
CA THR A 73 -0.46 -8.78 13.01
C THR A 73 -0.78 -7.31 13.21
N THR A 74 -1.37 -6.96 14.36
CA THR A 74 -1.63 -5.55 14.70
C THR A 74 -0.31 -4.90 15.12
N SER A 75 0.12 -3.88 14.38
CA SER A 75 1.34 -3.12 14.67
C SER A 75 1.05 -1.83 15.41
N ALA A 76 -0.05 -1.14 15.09
CA ALA A 76 -0.41 0.12 15.74
C ALA A 76 -1.91 0.42 15.62
N TYR A 77 -2.36 1.48 16.29
CA TYR A 77 -3.71 2.03 16.19
C TYR A 77 -3.67 3.46 15.65
N THR A 78 -4.64 3.84 14.81
CA THR A 78 -4.83 5.24 14.40
C THR A 78 -5.61 5.98 15.50
N SER A 79 -5.32 7.26 15.72
CA SER A 79 -6.04 8.05 16.72
C SER A 79 -7.50 8.27 16.29
N LYS A 80 -8.43 8.33 17.26
CA LYS A 80 -9.88 8.45 17.02
C LYS A 80 -10.33 9.72 16.31
N ASN A 81 -9.43 10.67 16.10
CA ASN A 81 -9.73 11.94 15.47
C ASN A 81 -8.90 12.03 14.20
N LYS A 82 -9.55 11.93 13.04
CA LYS A 82 -9.38 12.76 11.83
C LYS A 82 -10.03 12.08 10.63
N PHE A 83 -11.05 12.73 10.08
CA PHE A 83 -11.44 12.60 8.69
C PHE A 83 -10.17 12.73 7.81
N ALA A 84 -10.02 11.83 6.84
CA ALA A 84 -8.89 11.74 5.89
C ALA A 84 -7.55 11.23 6.47
N LEU A 85 -7.33 9.93 6.33
CA LEU A 85 -5.99 9.35 6.19
C LEU A 85 -6.02 8.21 5.15
N VAL A 86 -6.54 8.51 3.96
CA VAL A 86 -6.27 7.76 2.72
C VAL A 86 -4.88 8.14 2.15
N HIS A 87 -4.05 8.85 2.92
CA HIS A 87 -2.71 9.24 2.50
C HIS A 87 -1.73 8.92 3.62
N LEU A 88 -1.31 7.65 3.65
CA LEU A 88 -0.20 7.20 4.48
C LEU A 88 1.09 7.86 3.95
N LYS A 89 1.37 9.09 4.42
CA LYS A 89 2.66 9.74 4.20
C LYS A 89 3.58 9.25 5.32
N ILE A 90 4.27 8.13 5.11
CA ILE A 90 5.41 7.76 5.96
C ILE A 90 6.56 8.69 5.54
N LEU A 91 6.93 9.58 6.47
CA LEU A 91 8.04 10.51 6.35
C LEU A 91 9.35 9.79 6.69
N HIS A 92 10.32 9.94 5.78
CA HIS A 92 11.77 9.68 5.81
C HIS A 92 12.24 8.24 5.99
#